data_AF-A0AA86JF03-F1
#
_entry.id   AF-A0AA86JF03-F1
#
_cell.length_a   1.000
_cell.length_b   1.000
_cell.length_c   1.000
_cell.angle_alpha   90.00
_cell.angle_beta   90.00
_cell.angle_gamma   90.00
#
_symmetry.space_group_name_H-M   'P 1'
#
loop_
_entity.id
_entity.type
_entity.pdbx_description
1 polymer ?
#
loop_
_entity_poly.entity_id
_entity_poly.type
_entity_poly.pdbx_seq_one_letter_code
_entity_poly.pdbx_strand_id
1 'polypeptide(L)'
;MSYRKVVGLALLLLMSAAPAVPADGPAPAQGKDTCLLYQDNCPERKDDIYQRIARLKREIAKGPAVYTPEELRTLRKMLDEYEQLLYRLLYHNTD
;
A
#
# COMPACT_ATOMS: atom_id res chain seq x y z
N MET A 1 -37.47 25.16 53.69
CA MET A 1 -36.40 24.24 53.25
C MET A 1 -37.04 22.90 52.92
N SER A 2 -37.46 22.70 51.67
CA SER A 2 -36.69 22.12 50.56
C SER A 2 -36.89 20.61 50.44
N TYR A 3 -38.02 20.22 49.85
CA TYR A 3 -38.19 18.90 49.25
C TYR A 3 -37.46 18.88 47.91
N ARG A 4 -36.24 18.32 47.86
CA ARG A 4 -35.59 18.03 46.58
C ARG A 4 -36.06 16.67 46.08
N LYS A 5 -37.05 16.72 45.20
CA LYS A 5 -37.37 15.65 44.25
C LYS A 5 -36.13 15.39 43.41
N VAL A 6 -35.64 14.16 43.36
CA VAL A 6 -34.81 13.70 42.24
C VAL A 6 -35.34 12.33 41.84
N VAL A 7 -36.26 12.36 40.89
CA VAL A 7 -36.72 11.20 40.13
C VAL A 7 -35.52 10.73 39.31
N GLY A 8 -34.97 9.57 39.65
CA GLY A 8 -33.90 8.94 38.89
C GLY A 8 -34.45 8.39 37.57
N LEU A 9 -34.14 9.04 36.46
CA LEU A 9 -34.50 8.61 35.11
C LEU A 9 -33.50 7.51 34.68
N ALA A 10 -33.92 6.25 34.71
CA ALA A 10 -33.15 5.13 34.18
C ALA A 10 -33.28 5.11 32.64
N LEU A 11 -32.25 5.54 31.93
CA LEU A 11 -32.17 5.45 30.47
C LEU A 11 -31.69 4.04 30.07
N LEU A 12 -32.60 3.20 29.58
CA LEU A 12 -32.29 1.92 28.93
C LEU A 12 -31.71 2.18 27.54
N LEU A 13 -30.40 1.97 27.38
CA LEU A 13 -29.70 1.97 26.08
C LEU A 13 -29.97 0.64 25.36
N LEU A 14 -30.91 0.67 24.40
CA LEU A 14 -31.09 -0.41 23.43
C LEU A 14 -29.91 -0.40 22.45
N MET A 15 -29.02 -1.37 22.59
CA MET A 15 -27.94 -1.65 21.65
C MET A 15 -28.53 -2.21 20.35
N SER A 16 -28.65 -1.37 19.34
CA SER A 16 -28.98 -1.78 17.97
C SER A 16 -27.85 -2.66 17.42
N ALA A 17 -28.08 -3.97 17.31
CA ALA A 17 -27.19 -4.85 16.58
C ALA A 17 -27.29 -4.51 15.08
N ALA A 18 -26.31 -3.77 14.56
CA ALA A 18 -26.17 -3.58 13.13
C ALA A 18 -25.75 -4.91 12.49
N PRO A 19 -26.32 -5.28 11.32
CA PRO A 19 -25.89 -6.48 10.60
C PRO A 19 -24.44 -6.31 10.16
N ALA A 20 -23.60 -7.32 10.45
CA ALA A 20 -22.26 -7.40 9.94
C ALA A 20 -22.32 -7.57 8.41
N VAL A 21 -22.00 -6.50 7.68
CA VAL A 21 -21.83 -6.56 6.22
C VAL A 21 -20.53 -7.33 5.95
N PRO A 22 -20.54 -8.43 5.17
CA PRO A 22 -19.30 -9.06 4.74
C PRO A 22 -18.52 -8.03 3.92
N ALA A 23 -17.34 -7.68 4.41
CA ALA A 23 -16.42 -6.80 3.72
C ALA A 23 -15.74 -7.58 2.58
N ASP A 24 -16.44 -7.76 1.45
CA ASP A 24 -15.81 -8.02 0.15
C ASP A 24 -15.11 -6.74 -0.37
N GLY A 25 -14.24 -6.17 0.46
CA GLY A 25 -13.24 -5.19 0.03
C GLY A 25 -11.98 -5.93 -0.38
N PRO A 26 -11.20 -5.44 -1.36
CA PRO A 26 -9.92 -6.06 -1.71
C PRO A 26 -9.09 -6.25 -0.45
N ALA A 27 -8.73 -7.51 -0.17
CA ALA A 27 -7.90 -7.87 0.96
C ALA A 27 -6.68 -6.94 1.05
N PRO A 28 -6.22 -6.56 2.25
CA PRO A 28 -5.03 -5.73 2.39
C PRO A 28 -3.89 -6.34 1.59
N ALA A 29 -3.10 -5.47 0.97
CA ALA A 29 -1.99 -5.72 0.06
C ALA A 29 -0.83 -6.49 0.71
N GLN A 30 -1.10 -7.65 1.32
CA GLN A 30 -0.12 -8.42 2.07
C GLN A 30 1.01 -8.84 1.13
N GLY A 31 2.21 -8.35 1.42
CA GLY A 31 3.42 -8.66 0.67
C GLY A 31 3.66 -7.82 -0.58
N LYS A 32 2.75 -6.92 -0.97
CA LYS A 32 2.99 -5.95 -2.05
C LYS A 32 3.87 -4.81 -1.56
N ASP A 33 4.69 -4.30 -2.46
CA ASP A 33 5.43 -3.06 -2.26
C ASP A 33 4.62 -1.88 -2.83
N THR A 34 3.69 -1.36 -2.01
CA THR A 34 2.79 -0.27 -2.42
C THR A 34 3.53 1.04 -2.68
N CYS A 35 4.67 1.25 -2.03
CA CYS A 35 5.53 2.39 -2.32
C CYS A 35 6.11 2.29 -3.73
N LEU A 36 6.60 1.11 -4.13
CA LEU A 36 7.14 0.91 -5.46
C LEU A 36 6.04 0.99 -6.53
N LEU A 37 4.88 0.40 -6.27
CA LEU A 37 3.82 0.24 -7.27
C LEU A 37 2.93 1.48 -7.43
N TYR A 38 2.65 2.19 -6.33
CA TYR A 38 1.69 3.30 -6.29
C TYR A 38 2.25 4.59 -5.69
N GLN A 39 3.53 4.62 -5.29
CA GLN A 39 4.14 5.74 -4.55
C GLN A 39 3.43 6.05 -3.23
N ASP A 40 2.73 5.05 -2.68
CA ASP A 40 1.95 5.18 -1.46
C ASP A 40 2.69 4.59 -0.25
N ASN A 41 2.57 5.25 0.91
CA ASN A 41 3.22 4.86 2.16
C ASN A 41 4.74 4.60 2.02
N CYS A 42 5.42 5.42 1.21
CA CYS A 42 6.86 5.31 1.03
C CYS A 42 7.63 5.72 2.28
N PRO A 43 8.58 4.90 2.77
CA PRO A 43 9.53 5.34 3.78
C PRO A 43 10.38 6.48 3.23
N GLU A 44 10.95 7.32 4.10
CA GLU A 44 11.89 8.39 3.70
C GLU A 44 13.18 7.89 3.00
N ARG A 45 13.32 6.58 2.83
CA ARG A 45 14.46 5.97 2.13
C ARG A 45 14.43 6.32 0.64
N LYS A 46 15.44 7.06 0.20
CA LYS A 46 15.75 7.25 -1.22
C LYS A 46 16.65 6.10 -1.68
N ASP A 47 16.09 5.20 -2.47
CA ASP A 47 16.87 4.17 -3.15
C ASP A 47 17.76 4.83 -4.21
N ASP A 48 19.03 4.42 -4.31
CA ASP A 48 19.83 4.69 -5.51
C ASP A 48 19.34 3.84 -6.70
N ILE A 49 19.87 4.10 -7.89
CA ILE A 49 19.41 3.41 -9.12
C ILE A 49 19.66 1.89 -9.08
N TYR A 50 20.76 1.43 -8.49
CA TYR A 50 21.06 0.00 -8.38
C TYR A 50 20.13 -0.67 -7.37
N GLN A 51 19.89 -0.02 -6.23
CA GLN A 51 18.94 -0.47 -5.22
C GLN A 51 17.52 -0.56 -5.77
N ARG A 52 17.11 0.43 -6.58
CA ARG A 52 15.81 0.45 -7.22
C ARG A 52 15.63 -0.72 -8.19
N ILE A 53 16.60 -0.96 -9.07
CA ILE A 53 16.61 -2.11 -9.99
C ILE A 53 16.53 -3.43 -9.22
N ALA A 54 17.35 -3.59 -8.19
CA ALA A 54 17.36 -4.81 -7.38
C ALA A 54 16.01 -5.05 -6.68
N ARG A 55 15.38 -3.98 -6.18
CA ARG A 55 14.06 -4.03 -5.55
C ARG A 55 12.98 -4.43 -6.55
N LEU A 56 12.95 -3.82 -7.74
CA LEU A 56 12.02 -4.19 -8.82
C LEU A 56 12.15 -5.67 -9.19
N LYS A 57 13.37 -6.18 -9.36
CA LYS A 57 13.61 -7.61 -9.65
C LYS A 57 13.05 -8.53 -8.56
N ARG A 58 13.23 -8.19 -7.28
CA ARG A 58 12.67 -8.97 -6.16
C ARG A 58 11.15 -8.97 -6.16
N GLU A 59 10.51 -7.82 -6.40
CA GLU A 59 9.05 -7.73 -6.43
C GLU A 59 8.45 -8.48 -7.63
N ILE A 60 9.06 -8.37 -8.81
CA ILE A 60 8.63 -9.14 -10.00
C ILE A 60 8.76 -10.65 -9.75
N ALA A 61 9.80 -11.09 -9.04
CA ALA A 61 10.01 -12.51 -8.72
C ALA A 61 8.92 -13.10 -7.81
N LYS A 62 8.19 -12.28 -7.04
CA LYS A 62 7.02 -12.73 -6.27
C LYS A 62 5.87 -13.19 -7.19
N GLY A 63 5.81 -12.66 -8.41
CA GLY A 63 4.92 -13.13 -9.46
C GLY A 63 3.44 -13.02 -9.11
N PRO A 64 2.59 -13.88 -9.73
CA PRO A 64 1.13 -13.79 -9.61
C PRO A 64 0.59 -14.18 -8.22
N ALA A 65 1.45 -14.70 -7.33
CA ALA A 65 1.07 -14.97 -5.95
C ALA A 65 0.83 -13.69 -5.14
N VAL A 66 1.40 -12.56 -5.57
CA VAL A 66 1.33 -11.28 -4.87
C VAL A 66 0.76 -10.17 -5.75
N TYR A 67 1.05 -10.20 -7.06
CA TYR A 67 0.69 -9.13 -7.99
C TYR A 67 -0.28 -9.60 -9.07
N THR A 68 -1.16 -8.70 -9.52
CA THR A 68 -1.98 -8.97 -10.70
C THR A 68 -1.11 -8.94 -11.98
N PRO A 69 -1.58 -9.51 -13.10
CA PRO A 69 -0.89 -9.41 -14.38
C PRO A 69 -0.59 -7.96 -14.78
N GLU A 70 -1.52 -7.04 -14.51
CA GLU A 70 -1.39 -5.60 -14.78
C GLU A 70 -0.26 -4.99 -13.95
N GLU A 71 -0.22 -5.30 -12.67
CA GLU A 71 0.81 -4.78 -11.75
C GLU A 71 2.19 -5.32 -12.09
N LEU A 72 2.31 -6.60 -12.45
CA LEU A 72 3.57 -7.18 -12.93
C LEU A 72 4.05 -6.51 -14.22
N ARG A 73 3.13 -6.15 -15.14
CA ARG A 73 3.48 -5.38 -16.34
C ARG A 73 4.01 -4.00 -15.96
N THR A 74 3.38 -3.33 -15.01
CA THR A 74 3.85 -2.04 -14.49
C THR A 74 5.25 -2.16 -13.88
N LEU A 75 5.48 -3.14 -12.99
CA LEU A 75 6.79 -3.35 -12.37
C LEU A 75 7.89 -3.65 -13.41
N ARG A 76 7.59 -4.46 -14.44
CA ARG A 76 8.53 -4.75 -15.53
C ARG A 76 8.85 -3.51 -16.36
N LYS A 77 7.84 -2.70 -16.69
CA LYS A 77 8.04 -1.44 -17.39
C LYS A 77 8.97 -0.51 -16.60
N MET A 78 8.74 -0.38 -15.30
CA MET A 78 9.62 0.40 -14.42
C MET A 78 11.05 -0.16 -14.42
N LEU A 79 11.22 -1.49 -14.35
CA LEU A 79 12.53 -2.12 -14.42
C LEU A 79 13.27 -1.74 -15.70
N ASP A 80 12.62 -1.86 -16.85
CA ASP A 80 13.22 -1.52 -18.15
C ASP A 80 13.63 -0.04 -18.19
N GLU A 81 12.80 0.88 -17.69
CA GLU A 81 13.11 2.31 -17.62
C GLU A 81 14.35 2.61 -16.78
N TYR A 82 14.48 1.97 -15.61
CA TYR A 82 15.65 2.17 -14.73
C TYR A 82 16.91 1.50 -15.28
N GLU A 83 16.82 0.34 -15.92
CA GLU A 83 17.97 -0.30 -16.58
C GLU A 83 18.46 0.53 -17.78
N GLN A 84 17.55 1.11 -18.57
CA GLN A 84 17.89 2.05 -19.65
C GLN A 84 18.49 3.35 -19.12
N LEU A 85 17.96 3.88 -18.01
CA LEU A 85 18.55 5.05 -17.37
C LEU A 85 19.97 4.74 -16.90
N LEU A 86 20.18 3.60 -16.23
CA LEU A 86 21.50 3.18 -15.79
C LEU A 86 22.47 3.02 -16.97
N TYR A 87 22.02 2.40 -18.06
CA TYR A 87 22.82 2.27 -19.27
C TYR A 87 23.25 3.64 -19.81
N ARG A 88 22.30 4.59 -19.95
CA ARG A 88 22.62 5.97 -20.35
C ARG A 88 23.60 6.61 -19.37
N LEU A 89 23.39 6.45 -18.07
CA LEU A 89 24.26 6.97 -17.01
C LEU A 89 25.72 6.50 -17.16
N LEU A 90 25.91 5.22 -17.46
CA LEU A 90 27.24 4.61 -17.51
C LEU A 90 27.95 4.78 -18.86
N TYR A 91 27.22 4.84 -19.97
CA TYR A 91 27.81 4.72 -21.31
C TYR A 91 27.51 5.90 -22.24
N HIS A 92 26.69 6.86 -21.82
CA HIS A 92 26.23 7.95 -22.69
C HIS A 92 26.33 9.35 -22.04
N ASN A 93 27.11 9.52 -20.97
CA ASN A 93 27.42 10.83 -20.36
C ASN A 93 28.82 11.35 -20.69
N THR A 94 29.47 10.78 -21.71
CA THR A 94 30.84 11.15 -22.10
C THR A 94 30.90 12.12 -23.28
N ASP A 95 29.79 12.78 -23.61
CA ASP A 95 29.74 13.84 -24.63
C ASP A 95 29.92 15.24 -24.01
#